data_AF-A0A3E2U3K1-F1
#
_entry.id   AF-A0A3E2U3K1-F1
#
_cell.length_a   1.000
_cell.length_b   1.000
_cell.length_c   1.000
_cell.angle_alpha   90.00
_cell.angle_beta   90.00
_cell.angle_gamma   90.00
#
_symmetry.space_group_name_H-M   'P 1'
#
loop_
_entity.id
_entity.type
_entity.pdbx_description
1 polymer ?
#
loop_
_entity_poly.entity_id
_entity_poly.type
_entity_poly.pdbx_seq_one_letter_code
_entity_poly.pdbx_strand_id
1 'polypeptide(L)'
;MLTTFTAPAFAGTWYIEDGDITISAGESGNNVTQNENTTKNDTDTIITNREEGASSHTVTIDAKDKDDKVEVTLKDVNIDTSKQSKAAVSVTGSGDTTIELDGDNELKSGDRHAGLEHNQTVDSEGNVTSGKLTIQDDNDNAGSLTATSGYFGAGIGGGSAKAGQVTITGGTITAISGDGAGIGGGQGNMGSNAGNADIEISGGTIEATGGYASAGIGGGNWGDANIKITGDAVIKSAVGGGGGAGIGGGQWGNGTVTISGDSKIESALGGGLSAGIGGGAVGNGTVSISGNATIENAQGGEDGAGIGGGYGYGQSGTGDITIEGNTTVNATGGMGSAGIGNGTDAGGNNGQITIRGTKDSSPTVNATGGIAEEDGQGYVGPGGAGIGGGSTTDSEYTPVTPQITLEGKVTIVAKAGESNAAIGDMNGEQVFTGLDGSITRYDSEGNDTTLPTDPGYPVPADTSSSGGGSAGASVQESVFPGLIVTDKDGQRISYTSIRGNNVLSLRVGRFTASLHASLSILRQLRAEGIDTITFQTILCSTTLSVDELLAMGGEDAEAVLTHRLTASSLTVG
;
A
#
# COMPACT_ATOMS: atom_id res chain seq x y z
N MET A 1 61.46 -14.59 17.94
CA MET A 1 60.77 -14.90 16.68
C MET A 1 59.79 -16.01 17.02
N LEU A 2 58.53 -15.67 17.32
CA LEU A 2 57.51 -16.64 17.69
C LEU A 2 56.89 -17.10 16.37
N THR A 3 57.20 -18.32 15.95
CA THR A 3 56.58 -18.96 14.78
C THR A 3 55.15 -19.34 15.17
N THR A 4 54.18 -18.60 14.65
CA THR A 4 52.76 -18.99 14.69
C THR A 4 52.61 -20.27 13.86
N PHE A 5 52.20 -21.34 14.54
CA PHE A 5 51.90 -22.63 13.93
C PHE A 5 50.46 -22.54 13.40
N THR A 6 50.28 -22.23 12.12
CA THR A 6 48.98 -22.33 11.46
C THR A 6 48.61 -23.81 11.33
N ALA A 7 47.71 -24.30 12.18
CA ALA A 7 47.09 -25.61 12.00
C ALA A 7 46.30 -25.62 10.68
N PRO A 8 46.17 -26.76 9.99
CA PRO A 8 45.33 -26.84 8.80
C PRO A 8 43.88 -26.49 9.17
N ALA A 9 43.27 -25.65 8.35
CA ALA A 9 41.84 -25.38 8.36
C ALA A 9 41.08 -26.71 8.18
N PHE A 10 40.16 -27.01 9.09
CA PHE A 10 39.27 -28.17 9.00
C PHE A 10 37.97 -27.72 8.33
N ALA A 11 37.41 -28.54 7.44
CA ALA A 11 36.09 -28.34 6.85
C ALA A 11 35.23 -29.52 7.32
N GLY A 12 34.29 -29.26 8.23
CA GLY A 12 33.52 -30.30 8.91
C GLY A 12 32.08 -30.42 8.41
N THR A 13 31.69 -31.65 8.08
CA THR A 13 30.26 -32.02 7.95
C THR A 13 29.77 -32.58 9.28
N TRP A 14 28.72 -31.97 9.82
CA TRP A 14 28.13 -32.27 11.12
C TRP A 14 26.72 -32.81 10.94
N TYR A 15 26.48 -34.03 11.44
CA TYR A 15 25.21 -34.70 11.30
C TYR A 15 24.32 -34.39 12.51
N ILE A 16 23.14 -33.82 12.27
CA ILE A 16 22.22 -33.39 13.35
C ILE A 16 21.65 -34.57 14.16
N GLU A 17 21.74 -35.79 13.64
CA GLU A 17 21.36 -37.01 14.36
C GLU A 17 22.33 -37.37 15.48
N ASP A 18 23.59 -36.93 15.37
CA ASP A 18 24.64 -37.30 16.32
C ASP A 18 24.51 -36.54 17.65
N GLY A 19 23.72 -35.45 17.72
CA GLY A 19 23.45 -34.70 18.95
C GLY A 19 23.25 -33.20 18.71
N ASP A 20 22.91 -32.46 19.78
CA ASP A 20 22.84 -30.99 19.76
C ASP A 20 24.18 -30.40 19.30
N ILE A 21 24.14 -29.42 18.39
CA ILE A 21 25.32 -28.76 17.82
C ILE A 21 25.38 -27.33 18.36
N THR A 22 26.54 -26.91 18.86
CA THR A 22 26.81 -25.52 19.26
C THR A 22 27.97 -24.96 18.47
N ILE A 23 27.78 -23.80 17.86
CA ILE A 23 28.73 -23.13 16.97
C ILE A 23 29.05 -21.77 17.56
N SER A 24 30.33 -21.43 17.70
CA SER A 24 30.77 -20.09 18.10
C SER A 24 31.91 -19.63 17.19
N ALA A 25 32.23 -18.35 17.21
CA ALA A 25 33.41 -17.86 16.52
C ALA A 25 34.71 -18.47 17.09
N GLY A 26 35.67 -18.72 16.22
CA GLY A 26 37.05 -19.11 16.51
C GLY A 26 38.04 -18.12 15.90
N GLU A 27 39.34 -18.43 15.96
CA GLU A 27 40.39 -17.52 15.48
C GLU A 27 40.40 -17.37 13.95
N SER A 28 40.02 -18.43 13.22
CA SER A 28 40.08 -18.46 11.76
C SER A 28 38.94 -19.23 11.10
N GLY A 29 37.85 -19.48 11.83
CA GLY A 29 36.69 -20.28 11.45
C GLY A 29 35.80 -20.50 12.68
N ASN A 30 34.89 -21.46 12.64
CA ASN A 30 33.99 -21.75 13.74
C ASN A 30 34.59 -22.73 14.76
N ASN A 31 34.28 -22.56 16.03
CA ASN A 31 34.39 -23.63 17.02
C ASN A 31 33.06 -24.39 17.04
N VAL A 32 33.07 -25.66 16.65
CA VAL A 32 31.87 -26.49 16.59
C VAL A 32 31.95 -27.56 17.68
N THR A 33 30.94 -27.59 18.54
CA THR A 33 30.82 -28.54 19.64
C THR A 33 29.63 -29.46 19.41
N GLN A 34 29.88 -30.77 19.46
CA GLN A 34 28.84 -31.81 19.44
C GLN A 34 29.30 -32.96 20.33
N ASN A 35 28.38 -33.54 21.13
CA ASN A 35 28.71 -34.62 22.08
C ASN A 35 29.90 -34.30 23.00
N GLU A 36 29.94 -33.09 23.56
CA GLU A 36 31.01 -32.60 24.45
C GLU A 36 32.39 -32.47 23.79
N ASN A 37 32.51 -32.71 22.48
CA ASN A 37 33.76 -32.56 21.73
C ASN A 37 33.72 -31.30 20.89
N THR A 38 34.75 -30.46 21.02
CA THR A 38 34.89 -29.22 20.25
C THR A 38 35.96 -29.38 19.18
N THR A 39 35.56 -29.25 17.92
CA THR A 39 36.48 -28.99 16.80
C THR A 39 36.69 -27.49 16.70
N LYS A 40 37.96 -27.06 16.62
CA LYS A 40 38.30 -25.64 16.56
C LYS A 40 38.60 -25.19 15.13
N ASN A 41 38.19 -23.96 14.82
CA ASN A 41 38.49 -23.27 13.56
C ASN A 41 38.07 -24.07 12.32
N ASP A 42 36.85 -24.60 12.34
CA ASP A 42 36.17 -25.18 11.18
C ASP A 42 35.83 -24.07 10.19
N THR A 43 36.47 -24.08 9.03
CA THR A 43 36.35 -23.01 8.03
C THR A 43 35.20 -23.21 7.05
N ASP A 44 34.53 -24.36 7.10
CA ASP A 44 33.45 -24.72 6.19
C ASP A 44 32.46 -25.63 6.94
N THR A 45 31.73 -25.01 7.87
CA THR A 45 30.82 -25.72 8.77
C THR A 45 29.52 -26.04 8.04
N ILE A 46 29.33 -27.31 7.70
CA ILE A 46 28.11 -27.81 7.07
C ILE A 46 27.32 -28.63 8.08
N ILE A 47 26.06 -28.29 8.31
CA ILE A 47 25.13 -29.08 9.12
C ILE A 47 24.17 -29.80 8.19
N THR A 48 24.00 -31.11 8.36
CA THR A 48 23.16 -31.91 7.48
C THR A 48 22.49 -33.07 8.21
N ASN A 49 21.48 -33.68 7.58
CA ASN A 49 20.98 -34.99 7.95
C ASN A 49 21.75 -36.09 7.22
N ARG A 50 22.04 -37.19 7.91
CA ARG A 50 22.59 -38.41 7.32
C ARG A 50 21.50 -39.25 6.67
N GLU A 51 20.33 -39.29 7.31
CA GLU A 51 19.22 -40.15 6.94
C GLU A 51 17.94 -39.33 6.77
N GLU A 52 16.97 -39.86 6.02
CA GLU A 52 15.67 -39.22 5.89
C GLU A 52 14.94 -39.21 7.25
N GLY A 53 14.53 -38.02 7.70
CA GLY A 53 13.69 -37.84 8.88
C GLY A 53 14.12 -36.66 9.75
N ALA A 54 13.17 -36.14 10.52
CA ALA A 54 13.42 -35.01 11.40
C ALA A 54 14.22 -35.44 12.64
N SER A 55 15.30 -34.73 12.92
CA SER A 55 16.04 -34.83 14.18
C SER A 55 15.34 -34.01 15.26
N SER A 56 15.40 -34.47 16.52
CA SER A 56 14.90 -33.72 17.67
C SER A 56 15.99 -32.92 18.39
N HIS A 57 17.21 -32.90 17.83
CA HIS A 57 18.33 -32.12 18.34
C HIS A 57 18.29 -30.70 17.79
N THR A 58 19.03 -29.79 18.43
CA THR A 58 19.04 -28.37 18.09
C THR A 58 20.39 -27.89 17.59
N VAL A 59 20.38 -26.80 16.83
CA VAL A 59 21.57 -26.03 16.50
C VAL A 59 21.54 -24.71 17.26
N THR A 60 22.62 -24.40 17.97
CA THR A 60 22.83 -23.09 18.62
C THR A 60 24.04 -22.42 18.01
N ILE A 61 23.87 -21.19 17.53
CA ILE A 61 24.94 -20.34 17.00
C ILE A 61 25.12 -19.16 17.96
N ASP A 62 26.30 -19.04 18.57
CA ASP A 62 26.63 -17.99 19.53
C ASP A 62 27.83 -17.17 19.03
N ALA A 63 27.53 -16.10 18.30
CA ALA A 63 28.49 -15.09 17.85
C ALA A 63 28.64 -14.03 18.96
N LYS A 64 29.26 -14.45 20.07
CA LYS A 64 29.19 -13.75 21.35
C LYS A 64 29.63 -12.28 21.28
N ASP A 65 30.81 -12.02 20.73
CA ASP A 65 31.46 -10.72 20.75
C ASP A 65 31.22 -9.93 19.43
N LYS A 66 31.26 -8.60 19.48
CA LYS A 66 30.84 -7.72 18.36
C LYS A 66 31.62 -7.96 17.05
N ASP A 67 32.88 -8.35 17.18
CA ASP A 67 33.76 -8.61 16.03
C ASP A 67 33.70 -10.07 15.56
N ASP A 68 32.92 -10.92 16.24
CA ASP A 68 32.71 -12.31 15.85
C ASP A 68 31.95 -12.39 14.53
N LYS A 69 32.33 -13.39 13.74
CA LYS A 69 31.64 -13.79 12.51
C LYS A 69 31.48 -15.29 12.52
N VAL A 70 30.26 -15.76 12.36
CA VAL A 70 29.94 -17.18 12.24
C VAL A 70 29.25 -17.43 10.91
N GLU A 71 29.81 -18.33 10.10
CA GLU A 71 29.27 -18.70 8.79
C GLU A 71 28.95 -20.19 8.80
N VAL A 72 27.72 -20.57 8.48
CA VAL A 72 27.24 -21.96 8.54
C VAL A 72 26.42 -22.28 7.30
N THR A 73 26.62 -23.47 6.73
CA THR A 73 25.76 -24.01 5.67
C THR A 73 24.74 -24.97 6.27
N LEU A 74 23.45 -24.76 5.99
CA LEU A 74 22.40 -25.74 6.25
C LEU A 74 22.18 -26.58 4.99
N LYS A 75 22.65 -27.82 5.11
CA LYS A 75 22.68 -28.99 4.22
C LYS A 75 21.46 -29.90 4.24
N ASP A 76 20.35 -29.69 3.53
CA ASP A 76 19.20 -30.61 3.58
C ASP A 76 18.78 -30.94 5.04
N VAL A 77 18.82 -29.95 5.93
CA VAL A 77 18.62 -30.18 7.37
C VAL A 77 17.14 -30.25 7.70
N ASN A 78 16.74 -31.23 8.51
CA ASN A 78 15.38 -31.39 9.03
C ASN A 78 15.40 -31.52 10.56
N ILE A 79 14.90 -30.49 11.23
CA ILE A 79 14.83 -30.42 12.70
C ILE A 79 13.38 -30.24 13.13
N ASP A 80 12.88 -31.15 13.98
CA ASP A 80 11.57 -31.08 14.60
C ASP A 80 11.68 -31.14 16.14
N THR A 81 11.57 -29.96 16.72
CA THR A 81 11.49 -29.74 18.17
C THR A 81 10.10 -29.29 18.62
N SER A 82 9.07 -29.44 17.78
CA SER A 82 7.69 -29.00 18.07
C SER A 82 7.08 -29.60 19.34
N LYS A 83 7.57 -30.77 19.76
CA LYS A 83 7.18 -31.46 21.00
C LYS A 83 8.03 -31.07 22.21
N GLN A 84 8.99 -30.17 22.01
CA GLN A 84 9.88 -29.63 23.01
C GLN A 84 9.56 -28.14 23.19
N SER A 85 10.18 -27.49 24.17
CA SER A 85 10.16 -26.03 24.31
C SER A 85 11.55 -25.49 23.98
N LYS A 86 11.97 -25.71 22.73
CA LYS A 86 13.27 -25.31 22.20
C LYS A 86 13.11 -24.76 20.78
N ALA A 87 14.02 -23.89 20.38
CA ALA A 87 14.18 -23.51 18.98
C ALA A 87 14.94 -24.60 18.23
N ALA A 88 14.53 -24.90 16.99
CA ALA A 88 15.26 -25.80 16.10
C ALA A 88 16.67 -25.26 15.80
N VAL A 89 16.74 -23.97 15.44
CA VAL A 89 17.97 -23.20 15.30
C VAL A 89 17.84 -21.88 16.07
N SER A 90 18.83 -21.56 16.90
CA SER A 90 18.90 -20.30 17.64
C SER A 90 20.21 -19.57 17.33
N VAL A 91 20.12 -18.27 17.06
CA VAL A 91 21.25 -17.37 16.79
C VAL A 91 21.31 -16.28 17.85
N THR A 92 22.41 -16.23 18.60
CA THR A 92 22.62 -15.29 19.71
C THR A 92 23.98 -14.59 19.63
N GLY A 93 24.11 -13.52 20.41
CA GLY A 93 25.36 -12.78 20.53
C GLY A 93 25.36 -11.43 19.78
N SER A 94 26.47 -10.70 19.91
CA SER A 94 26.62 -9.36 19.35
C SER A 94 27.37 -9.31 18.01
N GLY A 95 27.97 -10.43 17.60
CA GLY A 95 28.63 -10.62 16.32
C GLY A 95 27.69 -11.16 15.25
N ASP A 96 28.10 -11.01 14.00
CA ASP A 96 27.25 -11.31 12.85
C ASP A 96 27.25 -12.82 12.55
N THR A 97 26.11 -13.32 12.08
CA THR A 97 25.92 -14.71 11.64
C THR A 97 25.37 -14.75 10.23
N THR A 98 25.98 -15.58 9.39
CA THR A 98 25.51 -15.89 8.04
C THR A 98 25.13 -17.36 7.97
N ILE A 99 23.92 -17.62 7.47
CA ILE A 99 23.42 -18.95 7.14
C ILE A 99 23.28 -19.05 5.63
N GLU A 100 24.08 -19.93 5.03
CA GLU A 100 23.96 -20.35 3.64
C GLU A 100 22.99 -21.54 3.55
N LEU A 101 22.04 -21.48 2.62
CA LEU A 101 21.09 -22.55 2.35
C LEU A 101 21.56 -23.41 1.18
N ASP A 102 21.66 -24.72 1.39
CA ASP A 102 21.92 -25.70 0.33
C ASP A 102 20.90 -26.85 0.49
N GLY A 103 20.26 -27.21 -0.62
CA GLY A 103 19.17 -28.18 -0.62
C GLY A 103 17.92 -27.74 0.15
N ASP A 104 17.16 -28.71 0.64
CA ASP A 104 15.84 -28.48 1.26
C ASP A 104 15.91 -28.51 2.79
N ASN A 105 15.81 -27.34 3.43
CA ASN A 105 15.93 -27.21 4.87
C ASN A 105 14.56 -27.00 5.54
N GLU A 106 14.28 -27.72 6.62
CA GLU A 106 13.03 -27.67 7.39
C GLU A 106 13.31 -27.53 8.88
N LEU A 107 12.83 -26.43 9.48
CA LEU A 107 13.00 -26.10 10.89
C LEU A 107 11.63 -25.97 11.56
N LYS A 108 11.34 -26.84 12.53
CA LYS A 108 10.11 -26.79 13.35
C LYS A 108 10.46 -26.63 14.82
N SER A 109 10.02 -25.52 15.38
CA SER A 109 10.32 -25.16 16.76
C SER A 109 9.19 -25.47 17.74
N GLY A 110 9.58 -25.57 19.01
CA GLY A 110 8.70 -25.75 20.14
C GLY A 110 7.94 -24.50 20.57
N ASP A 111 7.03 -24.66 21.53
CA ASP A 111 6.27 -23.57 22.17
C ASP A 111 7.19 -22.39 22.52
N ARG A 112 6.75 -21.17 22.19
CA ARG A 112 7.43 -19.88 22.41
C ARG A 112 8.66 -19.60 21.57
N HIS A 113 9.03 -20.48 20.65
CA HIS A 113 10.23 -20.32 19.84
C HIS A 113 9.92 -20.09 18.38
N ALA A 114 10.76 -19.27 17.75
CA ALA A 114 10.73 -19.12 16.31
C ALA A 114 11.31 -20.35 15.60
N GLY A 115 10.88 -20.63 14.37
CA GLY A 115 11.42 -21.75 13.57
C GLY A 115 12.93 -21.62 13.38
N LEU A 116 13.36 -20.43 12.95
CA LEU A 116 14.72 -19.93 13.06
C LEU A 116 14.72 -18.71 13.98
N GLU A 117 15.26 -18.86 15.20
CA GLU A 117 15.18 -17.83 16.22
C GLU A 117 16.39 -16.90 16.22
N HIS A 118 16.13 -15.61 16.08
CA HIS A 118 17.08 -14.55 16.34
C HIS A 118 16.37 -13.35 16.97
N ASN A 119 16.67 -13.14 18.25
CA ASN A 119 16.05 -12.10 19.05
C ASN A 119 16.87 -10.83 18.98
N GLN A 120 16.25 -9.72 18.58
CA GLN A 120 16.88 -8.41 18.68
C GLN A 120 17.05 -8.04 20.16
N THR A 121 18.25 -7.57 20.52
CA THR A 121 18.53 -6.99 21.84
C THR A 121 18.93 -5.53 21.70
N VAL A 122 18.53 -4.69 22.67
CA VAL A 122 18.86 -3.27 22.71
C VAL A 122 19.48 -2.87 24.05
N ASP A 123 20.32 -1.84 24.06
CA ASP A 123 20.85 -1.24 25.28
C ASP A 123 19.84 -0.27 25.94
N SER A 124 20.27 0.39 27.03
CA SER A 124 19.45 1.37 27.76
C SER A 124 19.09 2.62 26.96
N GLU A 125 19.85 2.90 25.90
CA GLU A 125 19.68 4.02 24.99
C GLU A 125 18.83 3.65 23.78
N GLY A 126 18.45 2.38 23.64
CA GLY A 126 17.66 1.84 22.53
C GLY A 126 18.48 1.45 21.31
N ASN A 127 19.81 1.39 21.40
CA ASN A 127 20.66 0.94 20.30
C ASN A 127 20.66 -0.58 20.22
N VAL A 128 20.61 -1.13 19.01
CA VAL A 128 20.71 -2.57 18.77
C VAL A 128 22.10 -3.09 19.18
N THR A 129 22.10 -4.16 19.97
CA THR A 129 23.30 -4.84 20.52
C THR A 129 23.45 -6.28 20.05
N SER A 130 22.40 -6.87 19.49
CA SER A 130 22.49 -8.16 18.80
C SER A 130 23.23 -7.99 17.46
N GLY A 131 23.99 -9.00 17.06
CA GLY A 131 24.60 -9.04 15.73
C GLY A 131 23.59 -9.40 14.66
N LYS A 132 23.91 -9.14 13.39
CA LYS A 132 23.01 -9.35 12.25
C LYS A 132 22.91 -10.84 11.91
N LEU A 133 21.69 -11.36 11.77
CA LEU A 133 21.43 -12.63 11.08
C LEU A 133 21.20 -12.38 9.58
N THR A 134 22.04 -12.98 8.74
CA THR A 134 21.90 -13.00 7.28
C THR A 134 21.58 -14.42 6.79
N ILE A 135 20.50 -14.57 6.03
CA ILE A 135 20.12 -15.80 5.34
C ILE A 135 20.38 -15.60 3.85
N GLN A 136 21.14 -16.50 3.24
CA GLN A 136 21.60 -16.41 1.86
C GLN A 136 21.59 -17.75 1.15
N ASP A 137 21.78 -17.69 -0.17
CA ASP A 137 21.84 -18.82 -1.10
C ASP A 137 22.71 -18.38 -2.27
N ASP A 138 24.00 -18.18 -1.97
CA ASP A 138 24.99 -17.61 -2.88
C ASP A 138 25.74 -18.71 -3.68
N ASN A 139 25.69 -19.97 -3.23
CA ASN A 139 26.48 -21.06 -3.81
C ASN A 139 25.87 -21.68 -5.07
N ASP A 140 24.55 -21.91 -5.10
CA ASP A 140 23.88 -22.54 -6.24
C ASP A 140 22.49 -22.00 -6.60
N ASN A 141 21.95 -21.04 -5.82
CA ASN A 141 20.66 -20.40 -6.02
C ASN A 141 19.48 -21.41 -6.03
N ALA A 142 19.65 -22.54 -5.34
CA ALA A 142 18.64 -23.59 -5.22
C ALA A 142 18.31 -23.94 -3.76
N GLY A 143 18.94 -23.27 -2.78
CA GLY A 143 18.67 -23.46 -1.37
C GLY A 143 17.26 -23.04 -0.95
N SER A 144 16.61 -23.88 -0.13
CA SER A 144 15.29 -23.58 0.43
C SER A 144 15.29 -23.69 1.96
N LEU A 145 14.41 -22.90 2.60
CA LEU A 145 14.15 -22.95 4.03
C LEU A 145 12.65 -22.86 4.31
N THR A 146 12.10 -23.91 4.94
CA THR A 146 10.78 -23.89 5.57
C THR A 146 10.95 -23.77 7.08
N ALA A 147 10.58 -22.62 7.65
CA ALA A 147 10.67 -22.36 9.08
C ALA A 147 9.28 -22.21 9.70
N THR A 148 8.94 -23.13 10.60
CA THR A 148 7.67 -23.16 11.33
C THR A 148 7.91 -22.93 12.81
N SER A 149 7.27 -21.92 13.37
CA SER A 149 7.36 -21.62 14.79
C SER A 149 6.50 -22.56 15.64
N GLY A 150 6.79 -22.58 16.94
CA GLY A 150 5.78 -23.02 17.91
C GLY A 150 4.80 -21.88 18.22
N TYR A 151 3.92 -22.11 19.19
CA TYR A 151 2.97 -21.10 19.61
C TYR A 151 3.71 -19.81 20.06
N PHE A 152 3.21 -18.63 19.69
CA PHE A 152 3.79 -17.30 19.98
C PHE A 152 5.11 -16.90 19.31
N GLY A 153 5.89 -17.81 18.73
CA GLY A 153 7.12 -17.46 18.01
C GLY A 153 6.85 -16.99 16.57
N ALA A 154 7.77 -16.24 15.98
CA ALA A 154 7.78 -15.94 14.56
C ALA A 154 8.23 -17.14 13.72
N GLY A 155 7.85 -17.28 12.45
CA GLY A 155 8.43 -18.33 11.59
C GLY A 155 9.95 -18.19 11.52
N ILE A 156 10.42 -16.98 11.20
CA ILE A 156 11.84 -16.56 11.28
C ILE A 156 11.92 -15.24 12.06
N GLY A 157 12.79 -15.18 13.07
CA GLY A 157 13.03 -13.96 13.86
C GLY A 157 12.79 -14.17 15.35
N GLY A 158 11.95 -13.34 15.97
CA GLY A 158 11.78 -13.31 17.42
C GLY A 158 10.98 -14.47 18.01
N GLY A 159 11.42 -14.97 19.16
CA GLY A 159 10.62 -15.83 20.02
C GLY A 159 9.47 -15.08 20.72
N SER A 160 8.72 -15.76 21.58
CA SER A 160 7.62 -15.16 22.34
C SER A 160 8.07 -13.95 23.17
N ALA A 161 7.35 -12.83 23.03
CA ALA A 161 7.67 -11.55 23.64
C ALA A 161 9.08 -11.04 23.32
N LYS A 162 9.57 -11.33 22.11
CA LYS A 162 10.86 -10.85 21.60
C LYS A 162 10.69 -10.15 20.27
N ALA A 163 11.48 -9.09 20.09
CA ALA A 163 11.63 -8.46 18.80
C ALA A 163 12.49 -9.35 17.87
N GLY A 164 12.22 -9.31 16.57
CA GLY A 164 12.97 -10.04 15.56
C GLY A 164 13.87 -9.11 14.75
N GLN A 165 15.07 -9.58 14.41
CA GLN A 165 15.94 -8.96 13.41
C GLN A 165 16.26 -9.99 12.34
N VAL A 166 16.02 -9.67 11.06
CA VAL A 166 16.22 -10.64 9.98
C VAL A 166 16.77 -9.93 8.75
N THR A 167 17.78 -10.52 8.12
CA THR A 167 18.23 -10.12 6.77
C THR A 167 18.22 -11.32 5.84
N ILE A 168 17.60 -11.15 4.68
CA ILE A 168 17.51 -12.18 3.63
C ILE A 168 18.07 -11.61 2.33
N THR A 169 19.07 -12.27 1.77
CA THR A 169 19.69 -11.89 0.50
C THR A 169 19.44 -12.90 -0.61
N GLY A 170 18.99 -14.12 -0.29
CA GLY A 170 18.76 -15.19 -1.26
C GLY A 170 17.89 -16.33 -0.69
N GLY A 171 17.66 -17.34 -1.53
CA GLY A 171 16.96 -18.57 -1.18
C GLY A 171 15.46 -18.55 -1.43
N THR A 172 14.84 -19.74 -1.40
CA THR A 172 13.39 -19.90 -1.37
C THR A 172 12.94 -20.08 0.08
N ILE A 173 12.26 -19.08 0.63
CA ILE A 173 11.92 -19.03 2.06
C ILE A 173 10.40 -19.17 2.25
N THR A 174 10.00 -20.14 3.07
CA THR A 174 8.63 -20.29 3.57
C THR A 174 8.62 -20.15 5.09
N ALA A 175 7.99 -19.10 5.62
CA ALA A 175 7.96 -18.82 7.04
C ALA A 175 6.52 -18.83 7.57
N ILE A 176 6.23 -19.74 8.50
CA ILE A 176 4.89 -20.00 9.02
C ILE A 176 4.91 -19.84 10.53
N SER A 177 3.95 -19.11 11.07
CA SER A 177 3.86 -18.85 12.50
C SER A 177 2.54 -19.26 13.10
N GLY A 178 2.56 -19.64 14.38
CA GLY A 178 1.35 -19.89 15.17
C GLY A 178 0.62 -18.60 15.54
N ASP A 179 1.29 -17.73 16.31
CA ASP A 179 0.76 -16.44 16.81
C ASP A 179 1.72 -15.25 16.59
N GLY A 180 2.98 -15.49 16.22
CA GLY A 180 3.95 -14.44 15.86
C GLY A 180 3.81 -13.99 14.40
N ALA A 181 4.75 -13.18 13.92
CA ALA A 181 4.83 -12.86 12.49
C ALA A 181 5.37 -14.05 11.68
N GLY A 182 5.07 -14.13 10.39
CA GLY A 182 5.73 -15.11 9.50
C GLY A 182 7.24 -14.88 9.52
N ILE A 183 7.68 -13.67 9.16
CA ILE A 183 9.05 -13.19 9.33
C ILE A 183 9.02 -11.93 10.17
N GLY A 184 9.79 -11.88 11.27
CA GLY A 184 9.93 -10.70 12.12
C GLY A 184 9.72 -11.00 13.60
N GLY A 185 8.83 -10.27 14.25
CA GLY A 185 8.65 -10.35 15.70
C GLY A 185 7.79 -11.53 16.16
N GLY A 186 8.09 -12.09 17.32
CA GLY A 186 7.16 -13.00 18.00
C GLY A 186 5.98 -12.22 18.59
N GLN A 187 5.03 -12.91 19.22
CA GLN A 187 3.90 -12.21 19.85
C GLN A 187 4.39 -11.23 20.92
N GLY A 188 4.06 -9.95 20.76
CA GLY A 188 4.40 -8.89 21.69
C GLY A 188 3.41 -8.72 22.84
N ASN A 189 3.68 -7.71 23.66
CA ASN A 189 2.83 -7.30 24.78
C ASN A 189 2.70 -5.77 24.79
N MET A 190 1.51 -5.30 25.21
CA MET A 190 1.20 -3.87 25.31
C MET A 190 2.26 -3.08 26.08
N GLY A 191 2.70 -1.95 25.52
CA GLY A 191 3.61 -1.00 26.17
C GLY A 191 5.08 -1.45 26.24
N SER A 192 5.50 -2.39 25.41
CA SER A 192 6.88 -2.85 25.31
C SER A 192 7.32 -2.96 23.85
N ASN A 193 8.63 -2.94 23.59
CA ASN A 193 9.20 -3.20 22.26
C ASN A 193 9.18 -4.71 21.90
N ALA A 194 8.53 -5.55 22.72
CA ALA A 194 8.39 -6.97 22.45
C ALA A 194 7.51 -7.16 21.21
N GLY A 195 7.96 -8.00 20.28
CA GLY A 195 7.26 -8.26 19.02
C GLY A 195 7.56 -7.26 17.90
N ASN A 196 8.41 -6.25 18.15
CA ASN A 196 8.90 -5.38 17.09
C ASN A 196 9.72 -6.16 16.06
N ALA A 197 9.85 -5.62 14.85
CA ALA A 197 10.63 -6.25 13.80
C ALA A 197 11.48 -5.26 13.00
N ASP A 198 12.75 -5.60 12.81
CA ASP A 198 13.64 -4.92 11.87
C ASP A 198 14.07 -5.92 10.78
N ILE A 199 13.59 -5.69 9.56
CA ILE A 199 13.68 -6.66 8.45
C ILE A 199 14.32 -6.01 7.23
N GLU A 200 15.32 -6.67 6.65
CA GLU A 200 15.92 -6.31 5.36
C GLU A 200 15.84 -7.51 4.41
N ILE A 201 15.22 -7.33 3.25
CA ILE A 201 15.14 -8.34 2.19
C ILE A 201 15.68 -7.71 0.92
N SER A 202 16.75 -8.26 0.36
CA SER A 202 17.37 -7.74 -0.87
C SER A 202 17.39 -8.74 -2.03
N GLY A 203 16.96 -9.98 -1.79
CA GLY A 203 16.85 -11.05 -2.78
C GLY A 203 16.04 -12.23 -2.24
N GLY A 204 15.97 -13.31 -3.02
CA GLY A 204 15.21 -14.52 -2.68
C GLY A 204 13.72 -14.47 -3.06
N THR A 205 13.06 -15.62 -2.93
CA THR A 205 11.61 -15.80 -3.14
C THR A 205 10.94 -16.15 -1.82
N ILE A 206 10.02 -15.31 -1.36
CA ILE A 206 9.51 -15.34 0.02
C ILE A 206 8.00 -15.61 0.06
N GLU A 207 7.61 -16.58 0.87
CA GLU A 207 6.24 -16.81 1.34
C GLU A 207 6.20 -16.72 2.86
N ALA A 208 5.39 -15.81 3.41
CA ALA A 208 5.31 -15.58 4.85
C ALA A 208 3.86 -15.50 5.32
N THR A 209 3.52 -16.30 6.34
CA THR A 209 2.18 -16.33 6.94
C THR A 209 2.26 -16.01 8.43
N GLY A 210 1.61 -14.91 8.80
CA GLY A 210 1.45 -14.46 10.17
C GLY A 210 0.40 -15.27 10.93
N GLY A 211 0.63 -15.42 12.23
CA GLY A 211 -0.32 -15.98 13.17
C GLY A 211 -1.37 -14.97 13.63
N TYR A 212 -2.16 -15.35 14.63
CA TYR A 212 -3.21 -14.48 15.18
C TYR A 212 -2.71 -13.06 15.49
N ALA A 213 -3.34 -12.05 14.87
CA ALA A 213 -3.06 -10.63 15.10
C ALA A 213 -1.61 -10.16 14.84
N SER A 214 -0.89 -10.91 14.00
CA SER A 214 0.50 -10.66 13.64
C SER A 214 0.67 -10.55 12.12
N ALA A 215 1.70 -9.85 11.68
CA ALA A 215 1.94 -9.60 10.26
C ALA A 215 2.46 -10.83 9.51
N GLY A 216 2.26 -10.88 8.18
CA GLY A 216 2.96 -11.85 7.34
C GLY A 216 4.47 -11.62 7.39
N ILE A 217 4.89 -10.40 7.03
CA ILE A 217 6.26 -9.90 7.21
C ILE A 217 6.18 -8.65 8.08
N GLY A 218 6.79 -8.69 9.26
CA GLY A 218 6.89 -7.55 10.16
C GLY A 218 6.61 -7.87 11.62
N GLY A 219 5.79 -7.04 12.26
CA GLY A 219 5.57 -7.08 13.70
C GLY A 219 4.67 -8.24 14.14
N GLY A 220 4.95 -8.80 15.31
CA GLY A 220 3.97 -9.62 16.04
C GLY A 220 2.86 -8.75 16.64
N ASN A 221 1.89 -9.32 17.35
CA ASN A 221 0.86 -8.55 18.06
C ASN A 221 1.51 -7.47 18.96
N TRP A 222 1.04 -6.22 18.90
CA TRP A 222 1.64 -5.01 19.51
C TRP A 222 3.00 -4.56 18.96
N GLY A 223 3.57 -5.29 18.01
CA GLY A 223 4.88 -5.01 17.44
C GLY A 223 4.82 -4.02 16.28
N ASP A 224 5.61 -2.96 16.37
CA ASP A 224 5.94 -2.10 15.24
C ASP A 224 6.91 -2.81 14.28
N ALA A 225 6.93 -2.40 13.01
CA ALA A 225 7.87 -2.96 12.04
C ALA A 225 8.59 -1.89 11.22
N ASN A 226 9.91 -2.03 11.09
CA ASN A 226 10.72 -1.35 10.09
C ASN A 226 11.17 -2.38 9.05
N ILE A 227 10.70 -2.21 7.82
CA ILE A 227 10.85 -3.20 6.76
C ILE A 227 11.48 -2.52 5.55
N LYS A 228 12.53 -3.12 5.02
CA LYS A 228 13.21 -2.69 3.81
C LYS A 228 13.26 -3.85 2.81
N ILE A 229 12.57 -3.70 1.69
CA ILE A 229 12.55 -4.65 0.58
C ILE A 229 13.22 -3.96 -0.63
N THR A 230 14.32 -4.52 -1.10
CA THR A 230 15.18 -3.89 -2.12
C THR A 230 15.76 -4.93 -3.07
N GLY A 231 16.68 -4.52 -3.94
CA GLY A 231 17.34 -5.42 -4.89
C GLY A 231 16.33 -6.05 -5.83
N ASP A 232 16.41 -7.36 -5.99
CA ASP A 232 15.55 -8.19 -6.84
C ASP A 232 14.66 -9.14 -6.01
N ALA A 233 14.44 -8.81 -4.73
CA ALA A 233 13.59 -9.59 -3.82
C ALA A 233 12.19 -9.83 -4.41
N VAL A 234 11.71 -11.08 -4.32
CA VAL A 234 10.36 -11.47 -4.71
C VAL A 234 9.56 -11.91 -3.49
N ILE A 235 8.59 -11.10 -3.08
CA ILE A 235 7.60 -11.51 -2.09
C ILE A 235 6.42 -12.12 -2.84
N LYS A 236 6.40 -13.44 -2.91
CA LYS A 236 5.35 -14.20 -3.60
C LYS A 236 4.03 -14.12 -2.83
N SER A 237 4.08 -14.21 -1.51
CA SER A 237 2.89 -14.05 -0.67
C SER A 237 3.28 -13.63 0.74
N ALA A 238 2.71 -12.53 1.22
CA ALA A 238 2.75 -12.13 2.62
C ALA A 238 1.32 -12.00 3.15
N VAL A 239 0.93 -12.85 4.10
CA VAL A 239 -0.44 -12.92 4.62
C VAL A 239 -0.42 -12.64 6.11
N GLY A 240 -1.11 -11.58 6.52
CA GLY A 240 -1.33 -11.27 7.93
C GLY A 240 -2.44 -12.11 8.55
N GLY A 241 -2.31 -12.44 9.84
CA GLY A 241 -3.43 -13.01 10.60
C GLY A 241 -4.41 -11.93 11.04
N GLY A 242 -5.57 -12.30 11.59
CA GLY A 242 -6.65 -11.34 11.91
C GLY A 242 -6.17 -10.13 12.73
N GLY A 243 -6.11 -8.95 12.13
CA GLY A 243 -5.59 -7.71 12.70
C GLY A 243 -4.18 -7.30 12.25
N GLY A 244 -3.33 -8.22 11.78
CA GLY A 244 -1.97 -7.94 11.34
C GLY A 244 -1.86 -7.70 9.84
N ALA A 245 -0.97 -6.79 9.42
CA ALA A 245 -0.78 -6.45 8.02
C ALA A 245 -0.19 -7.60 7.20
N GLY A 246 -0.34 -7.57 5.87
CA GLY A 246 0.41 -8.47 4.99
C GLY A 246 1.91 -8.22 5.14
N ILE A 247 2.32 -6.97 4.92
CA ILE A 247 3.68 -6.46 5.15
C ILE A 247 3.58 -5.21 6.04
N GLY A 248 4.07 -5.27 7.27
CA GLY A 248 4.07 -4.12 8.17
C GLY A 248 3.81 -4.48 9.64
N GLY A 249 2.95 -3.71 10.30
CA GLY A 249 2.71 -3.85 11.74
C GLY A 249 1.80 -5.03 12.11
N GLY A 250 1.95 -5.53 13.35
CA GLY A 250 0.92 -6.36 13.97
C GLY A 250 -0.30 -5.54 14.37
N GLN A 251 -1.33 -6.14 14.98
CA GLN A 251 -2.64 -5.50 15.23
C GLN A 251 -2.60 -4.07 15.79
N TRP A 252 -1.69 -3.82 16.73
CA TRP A 252 -1.55 -2.53 17.39
C TRP A 252 -0.23 -1.83 17.05
N GLY A 253 0.49 -2.34 16.07
CA GLY A 253 1.78 -1.86 15.64
C GLY A 253 1.69 -1.06 14.35
N ASN A 254 2.55 -0.06 14.23
CA ASN A 254 2.77 0.71 13.03
C ASN A 254 3.65 -0.07 12.05
N GLY A 255 3.45 0.15 10.75
CA GLY A 255 4.34 -0.38 9.72
C GLY A 255 5.07 0.75 9.02
N THR A 256 6.40 0.73 9.10
CA THR A 256 7.29 1.55 8.28
C THR A 256 7.91 0.67 7.20
N VAL A 257 7.45 0.82 5.96
CA VAL A 257 7.81 -0.06 4.84
C VAL A 257 8.50 0.73 3.74
N THR A 258 9.71 0.32 3.37
CA THR A 258 10.44 0.86 2.21
C THR A 258 10.61 -0.22 1.17
N ILE A 259 10.14 0.03 -0.05
CA ILE A 259 10.23 -0.88 -1.20
C ILE A 259 10.95 -0.15 -2.32
N SER A 260 12.05 -0.70 -2.82
CA SER A 260 12.84 -0.05 -3.89
C SER A 260 13.63 -1.05 -4.73
N GLY A 261 14.49 -0.56 -5.63
CA GLY A 261 15.21 -1.41 -6.58
C GLY A 261 14.28 -2.00 -7.63
N ASP A 262 14.51 -3.26 -8.00
CA ASP A 262 13.69 -4.04 -8.92
C ASP A 262 12.81 -5.06 -8.16
N SER A 263 12.57 -4.82 -6.87
CA SER A 263 11.81 -5.72 -6.01
C SER A 263 10.37 -5.90 -6.48
N LYS A 264 9.84 -7.10 -6.26
CA LYS A 264 8.52 -7.53 -6.69
C LYS A 264 7.70 -8.03 -5.51
N ILE A 265 6.54 -7.43 -5.28
CA ILE A 265 5.53 -7.93 -4.36
C ILE A 265 4.39 -8.49 -5.21
N GLU A 266 4.29 -9.81 -5.32
CA GLU A 266 3.21 -10.46 -6.05
C GLU A 266 1.89 -10.37 -5.27
N SER A 267 1.95 -10.57 -3.95
CA SER A 267 0.78 -10.48 -3.10
C SER A 267 1.12 -10.10 -1.65
N ALA A 268 0.47 -9.05 -1.14
CA ALA A 268 0.46 -8.67 0.26
C ALA A 268 -1.00 -8.52 0.73
N LEU A 269 -1.43 -9.41 1.63
CA LEU A 269 -2.82 -9.53 2.08
C LEU A 269 -2.92 -9.21 3.58
N GLY A 270 -3.62 -8.15 3.91
CA GLY A 270 -3.94 -7.80 5.30
C GLY A 270 -4.92 -8.80 5.92
N GLY A 271 -4.74 -9.11 7.21
CA GLY A 271 -5.78 -9.75 8.00
C GLY A 271 -6.94 -8.78 8.26
N GLY A 272 -8.04 -9.26 8.83
CA GLY A 272 -9.21 -8.41 9.14
C GLY A 272 -8.81 -7.08 9.81
N LEU A 273 -9.40 -5.98 9.37
CA LEU A 273 -9.13 -4.60 9.83
C LEU A 273 -7.76 -3.99 9.46
N SER A 274 -6.86 -4.69 8.78
CA SER A 274 -5.46 -4.24 8.62
C SER A 274 -5.03 -4.06 7.17
N ALA A 275 -3.95 -3.29 6.96
CA ALA A 275 -3.50 -2.96 5.62
C ALA A 275 -2.85 -4.15 4.89
N GLY A 276 -2.90 -4.14 3.55
CA GLY A 276 -2.08 -5.04 2.75
C GLY A 276 -0.59 -4.75 2.98
N ILE A 277 -0.20 -3.48 2.83
CA ILE A 277 1.14 -2.97 3.14
C ILE A 277 1.00 -1.72 4.03
N GLY A 278 1.57 -1.77 5.24
CA GLY A 278 1.58 -0.65 6.18
C GLY A 278 1.12 -1.03 7.58
N GLY A 279 0.09 -0.37 8.09
CA GLY A 279 -0.35 -0.51 9.49
C GLY A 279 -1.19 -1.77 9.77
N GLY A 280 -1.10 -2.27 11.01
CA GLY A 280 -2.10 -3.21 11.54
C GLY A 280 -3.44 -2.52 11.84
N ALA A 281 -4.39 -3.25 12.44
CA ALA A 281 -5.76 -2.78 12.71
C ALA A 281 -5.94 -1.51 13.55
N VAL A 282 -4.89 -0.98 14.16
CA VAL A 282 -4.84 0.32 14.86
C VAL A 282 -3.52 1.03 14.56
N GLY A 283 -2.74 0.49 13.62
CA GLY A 283 -1.42 0.96 13.25
C GLY A 283 -1.49 1.99 12.13
N ASN A 284 -0.62 2.99 12.20
CA ASN A 284 -0.35 3.85 11.05
C ASN A 284 0.56 3.13 10.05
N GLY A 285 0.41 3.46 8.78
CA GLY A 285 1.27 2.96 7.71
C GLY A 285 2.11 4.06 7.11
N THR A 286 3.43 3.97 7.26
CA THR A 286 4.40 4.81 6.56
C THR A 286 5.01 3.99 5.44
N VAL A 287 4.70 4.30 4.18
CA VAL A 287 5.11 3.48 3.03
C VAL A 287 5.86 4.32 1.99
N SER A 288 7.06 3.90 1.64
CA SER A 288 7.87 4.51 0.57
C SER A 288 8.17 3.50 -0.52
N ILE A 289 7.78 3.80 -1.76
CA ILE A 289 7.95 2.93 -2.93
C ILE A 289 8.71 3.70 -4.00
N SER A 290 9.87 3.20 -4.44
CA SER A 290 10.75 3.90 -5.37
C SER A 290 11.50 2.94 -6.31
N GLY A 291 12.41 3.46 -7.13
CA GLY A 291 13.18 2.65 -8.10
C GLY A 291 12.29 2.15 -9.24
N ASN A 292 12.34 0.84 -9.52
CA ASN A 292 11.47 0.15 -10.48
C ASN A 292 10.60 -0.92 -9.78
N ALA A 293 10.36 -0.76 -8.47
CA ALA A 293 9.62 -1.75 -7.70
C ALA A 293 8.20 -1.97 -8.26
N THR A 294 7.75 -3.22 -8.21
CA THR A 294 6.44 -3.65 -8.70
C THR A 294 5.62 -4.26 -7.58
N ILE A 295 4.44 -3.68 -7.32
CA ILE A 295 3.42 -4.22 -6.41
C ILE A 295 2.25 -4.70 -7.27
N GLU A 296 2.13 -6.00 -7.45
CA GLU A 296 1.08 -6.60 -8.29
C GLU A 296 -0.26 -6.66 -7.56
N ASN A 297 -0.23 -6.90 -6.24
CA ASN A 297 -1.43 -6.93 -5.40
C ASN A 297 -1.10 -6.55 -3.94
N ALA A 298 -1.51 -5.35 -3.52
CA ALA A 298 -1.61 -4.98 -2.11
C ALA A 298 -3.09 -4.85 -1.74
N GLN A 299 -3.59 -5.78 -0.92
CA GLN A 299 -5.00 -5.85 -0.57
C GLN A 299 -5.19 -5.73 0.95
N GLY A 300 -5.98 -4.74 1.36
CA GLY A 300 -6.41 -4.61 2.74
C GLY A 300 -7.34 -5.75 3.16
N GLY A 301 -7.31 -6.09 4.45
CA GLY A 301 -8.39 -6.87 5.05
C GLY A 301 -9.66 -6.03 5.17
N GLU A 302 -10.70 -6.58 5.79
CA GLU A 302 -12.06 -6.02 5.82
C GLU A 302 -12.12 -4.49 5.99
N ASP A 303 -11.37 -3.88 6.92
CA ASP A 303 -11.34 -2.42 7.12
C ASP A 303 -9.95 -1.78 7.02
N GLY A 304 -9.06 -2.40 6.24
CA GLY A 304 -7.71 -1.87 6.03
C GLY A 304 -7.50 -1.29 4.64
N ALA A 305 -6.57 -0.33 4.53
CA ALA A 305 -6.16 0.16 3.22
C ALA A 305 -5.40 -0.93 2.42
N GLY A 306 -5.40 -0.83 1.09
CA GLY A 306 -4.48 -1.63 0.28
C GLY A 306 -3.03 -1.32 0.65
N ILE A 307 -2.69 -0.03 0.61
CA ILE A 307 -1.41 0.52 1.08
C ILE A 307 -1.67 1.71 2.00
N GLY A 308 -1.16 1.66 3.23
CA GLY A 308 -1.28 2.74 4.21
C GLY A 308 -1.74 2.23 5.58
N GLY A 309 -2.73 2.88 6.18
CA GLY A 309 -3.19 2.56 7.53
C GLY A 309 -4.19 1.38 7.59
N GLY A 310 -4.29 0.75 8.76
CA GLY A 310 -5.43 -0.12 9.08
C GLY A 310 -6.61 0.67 9.63
N TYR A 311 -7.56 -0.03 10.26
CA TYR A 311 -8.69 0.59 10.93
C TYR A 311 -8.23 1.56 12.04
N GLY A 312 -8.97 2.64 12.26
CA GLY A 312 -8.45 3.75 13.09
C GLY A 312 -9.05 3.90 14.48
N TYR A 313 -10.25 3.37 14.75
CA TYR A 313 -11.06 3.70 15.95
C TYR A 313 -11.12 5.22 16.25
N GLY A 314 -11.05 6.07 15.23
CA GLY A 314 -11.00 7.53 15.34
C GLY A 314 -9.71 8.10 15.96
N GLN A 315 -8.66 7.31 16.15
CA GLN A 315 -7.41 7.73 16.82
C GLN A 315 -6.14 7.55 15.98
N SER A 316 -6.11 6.57 15.08
CA SER A 316 -4.95 6.20 14.25
C SER A 316 -5.41 5.68 12.88
N GLY A 317 -4.66 4.77 12.24
CA GLY A 317 -5.07 4.18 10.97
C GLY A 317 -4.80 5.08 9.76
N THR A 318 -3.86 6.02 9.89
CA THR A 318 -3.51 6.95 8.82
C THR A 318 -2.33 6.44 8.00
N GLY A 319 -2.29 6.88 6.73
CA GLY A 319 -1.24 6.54 5.79
C GLY A 319 -0.36 7.73 5.42
N ASP A 320 0.95 7.62 5.65
CA ASP A 320 1.98 8.49 5.06
C ASP A 320 2.68 7.73 3.92
N ILE A 321 2.29 8.04 2.69
CA ILE A 321 2.69 7.30 1.49
C ILE A 321 3.50 8.17 0.54
N THR A 322 4.64 7.66 0.08
CA THR A 322 5.43 8.23 -1.03
C THR A 322 5.64 7.18 -2.12
N ILE A 323 5.29 7.52 -3.35
CA ILE A 323 5.50 6.68 -4.53
C ILE A 323 6.26 7.48 -5.58
N GLU A 324 7.44 7.02 -5.97
CA GLU A 324 8.29 7.68 -6.96
C GLU A 324 9.02 6.69 -7.88
N GLY A 325 9.83 7.20 -8.81
CA GLY A 325 10.58 6.37 -9.76
C GLY A 325 9.74 5.85 -10.93
N ASN A 326 10.04 4.64 -11.39
CA ASN A 326 9.34 3.89 -12.45
C ASN A 326 8.51 2.75 -11.85
N THR A 327 7.89 3.01 -10.71
CA THR A 327 7.16 2.00 -9.95
C THR A 327 5.86 1.63 -10.64
N THR A 328 5.41 0.39 -10.44
CA THR A 328 4.06 -0.06 -10.79
C THR A 328 3.37 -0.52 -9.51
N VAL A 329 2.23 0.07 -9.16
CA VAL A 329 1.57 -0.16 -7.89
C VAL A 329 0.09 -0.47 -8.10
N ASN A 330 -0.35 -1.64 -7.66
CA ASN A 330 -1.76 -2.02 -7.61
C ASN A 330 -2.17 -2.18 -6.14
N ALA A 331 -3.17 -1.41 -5.73
CA ALA A 331 -3.67 -1.43 -4.36
C ALA A 331 -5.19 -1.44 -4.29
N THR A 332 -5.75 -2.29 -3.43
CA THR A 332 -7.19 -2.42 -3.23
C THR A 332 -7.52 -2.34 -1.74
N GLY A 333 -8.38 -1.40 -1.37
CA GLY A 333 -8.87 -1.26 0.00
C GLY A 333 -9.88 -2.34 0.37
N GLY A 334 -9.93 -2.68 1.66
CA GLY A 334 -11.07 -3.38 2.25
C GLY A 334 -12.32 -2.52 2.26
N MET A 335 -13.42 -3.08 2.73
CA MET A 335 -14.65 -2.37 3.05
C MET A 335 -14.39 -1.01 3.71
N GLY A 336 -15.04 0.04 3.19
CA GLY A 336 -14.85 1.42 3.68
C GLY A 336 -13.45 2.03 3.48
N SER A 337 -12.43 1.26 3.12
CA SER A 337 -11.03 1.70 3.21
C SER A 337 -10.44 2.12 1.88
N ALA A 338 -9.40 2.96 1.91
CA ALA A 338 -8.79 3.45 0.68
C ALA A 338 -7.96 2.37 -0.03
N GLY A 339 -7.86 2.44 -1.36
CA GLY A 339 -6.85 1.68 -2.10
C GLY A 339 -5.45 2.06 -1.63
N ILE A 340 -5.15 3.37 -1.65
CA ILE A 340 -3.93 3.96 -1.09
C ILE A 340 -4.33 5.10 -0.15
N GLY A 341 -3.96 5.00 1.13
CA GLY A 341 -4.25 6.03 2.11
C GLY A 341 -4.67 5.47 3.46
N ASN A 342 -5.85 5.86 3.92
CA ASN A 342 -6.33 5.54 5.26
C ASN A 342 -7.25 4.30 5.26
N GLY A 343 -7.28 3.59 6.39
CA GLY A 343 -8.32 2.61 6.67
C GLY A 343 -9.65 3.28 7.09
N THR A 344 -10.66 2.45 7.34
CA THR A 344 -11.95 2.90 7.87
C THR A 344 -11.77 3.50 9.27
N ASP A 345 -12.55 4.54 9.57
CA ASP A 345 -12.53 5.24 10.86
C ASP A 345 -11.15 5.73 11.28
N ALA A 346 -10.31 6.07 10.30
CA ALA A 346 -9.02 6.69 10.56
C ALA A 346 -9.20 8.00 11.35
N GLY A 347 -8.25 8.29 12.25
CA GLY A 347 -8.22 9.49 13.07
C GLY A 347 -6.81 9.97 13.38
N GLY A 348 -6.71 11.07 14.12
CA GLY A 348 -5.43 11.68 14.47
C GLY A 348 -4.90 12.65 13.41
N ASN A 349 -3.62 12.55 13.06
CA ASN A 349 -2.99 13.45 12.10
C ASN A 349 -3.41 13.11 10.66
N ASN A 350 -3.65 14.14 9.85
CA ASN A 350 -3.89 13.93 8.42
C ASN A 350 -2.68 13.24 7.78
N GLY A 351 -2.90 12.06 7.21
CA GLY A 351 -1.90 11.36 6.41
C GLY A 351 -1.51 12.17 5.18
N GLN A 352 -0.30 11.92 4.65
CA GLN A 352 0.21 12.56 3.45
C GLN A 352 0.42 11.52 2.35
N ILE A 353 -0.07 11.82 1.15
CA ILE A 353 0.11 10.94 -0.01
C ILE A 353 0.84 11.74 -1.08
N THR A 354 2.06 11.35 -1.41
CA THR A 354 2.86 11.96 -2.47
C THR A 354 3.15 10.95 -3.57
N ILE A 355 2.75 11.26 -4.81
CA ILE A 355 3.12 10.48 -5.98
C ILE A 355 3.86 11.39 -6.95
N ARG A 356 5.15 11.09 -7.17
CA ARG A 356 6.06 11.99 -7.89
C ARG A 356 6.81 11.26 -9.00
N GLY A 357 6.66 11.76 -10.21
CA GLY A 357 7.55 11.44 -11.33
C GLY A 357 8.52 12.56 -11.67
N THR A 358 9.40 12.25 -12.62
CA THR A 358 10.31 13.21 -13.26
C THR A 358 10.12 13.16 -14.77
N LYS A 359 10.89 13.92 -15.54
CA LYS A 359 10.86 13.78 -17.02
C LYS A 359 11.27 12.37 -17.48
N ASP A 360 12.13 11.71 -16.71
CA ASP A 360 12.74 10.41 -17.04
C ASP A 360 12.13 9.25 -16.24
N SER A 361 11.21 9.54 -15.32
CA SER A 361 10.58 8.52 -14.47
C SER A 361 9.09 8.76 -14.28
N SER A 362 8.29 7.71 -14.38
CA SER A 362 6.83 7.82 -14.26
C SER A 362 6.25 6.68 -13.44
N PRO A 363 5.84 6.92 -12.19
CA PRO A 363 5.05 5.97 -11.43
C PRO A 363 3.76 5.64 -12.18
N THR A 364 3.37 4.37 -12.14
CA THR A 364 2.06 3.86 -12.60
C THR A 364 1.32 3.31 -11.41
N VAL A 365 0.16 3.89 -11.08
CA VAL A 365 -0.60 3.54 -9.88
C VAL A 365 -2.04 3.21 -10.26
N ASN A 366 -2.48 2.01 -9.90
CA ASN A 366 -3.85 1.55 -10.00
C ASN A 366 -4.38 1.36 -8.57
N ALA A 367 -5.32 2.20 -8.14
CA ALA A 367 -5.82 2.20 -6.78
C ALA A 367 -7.35 2.08 -6.77
N THR A 368 -7.86 1.06 -6.07
CA THR A 368 -9.30 0.79 -5.95
C THR A 368 -9.73 0.93 -4.50
N GLY A 369 -10.67 1.84 -4.26
CA GLY A 369 -11.29 2.00 -2.96
C GLY A 369 -12.21 0.84 -2.62
N GLY A 370 -12.34 0.62 -1.31
CA GLY A 370 -13.24 -0.33 -0.71
C GLY A 370 -14.69 -0.16 -1.09
N ILE A 371 -15.42 -1.26 -1.18
CA ILE A 371 -16.88 -1.21 -1.27
C ILE A 371 -17.50 -0.68 0.04
N ALA A 372 -18.75 -0.24 -0.06
CA ALA A 372 -19.56 0.11 1.10
C ALA A 372 -19.79 -1.08 2.04
N GLU A 373 -19.96 -0.79 3.32
CA GLU A 373 -20.57 -1.75 4.25
C GLU A 373 -22.09 -1.80 4.03
N GLU A 374 -22.67 -2.98 3.84
CA GLU A 374 -24.12 -3.16 3.99
C GLU A 374 -24.38 -3.77 5.37
N ASP A 375 -25.07 -3.04 6.25
CA ASP A 375 -25.60 -3.68 7.44
C ASP A 375 -26.75 -4.62 7.05
N GLY A 376 -26.94 -5.71 7.79
CA GLY A 376 -28.05 -6.64 7.56
C GLY A 376 -29.45 -6.04 7.76
N GLN A 377 -29.55 -4.72 7.97
CA GLN A 377 -30.78 -3.94 8.12
C GLN A 377 -31.02 -2.96 6.95
N GLY A 378 -30.13 -2.93 5.95
CA GLY A 378 -30.27 -2.16 4.71
C GLY A 378 -29.64 -0.76 4.74
N TYR A 379 -28.82 -0.43 5.73
CA TYR A 379 -27.95 0.74 5.68
C TYR A 379 -26.69 0.42 4.86
N VAL A 380 -26.41 1.25 3.85
CA VAL A 380 -25.21 1.16 3.03
C VAL A 380 -24.29 2.33 3.43
N GLY A 381 -23.19 2.03 4.11
CA GLY A 381 -22.18 3.02 4.49
C GLY A 381 -21.38 3.50 3.27
N PRO A 382 -20.60 4.59 3.37
CA PRO A 382 -19.69 4.96 2.28
C PRO A 382 -18.57 3.94 2.13
N GLY A 383 -18.15 3.70 0.89
CA GLY A 383 -16.91 3.00 0.56
C GLY A 383 -15.68 3.90 0.76
N GLY A 384 -14.51 3.40 0.37
CA GLY A 384 -13.25 4.15 0.48
C GLY A 384 -12.82 4.85 -0.80
N ALA A 385 -11.89 5.79 -0.73
CA ALA A 385 -11.33 6.42 -1.91
C ALA A 385 -10.39 5.47 -2.68
N GLY A 386 -10.21 5.68 -3.98
CA GLY A 386 -9.10 5.02 -4.69
C GLY A 386 -7.76 5.43 -4.08
N ILE A 387 -7.52 6.74 -4.03
CA ILE A 387 -6.38 7.36 -3.35
C ILE A 387 -6.91 8.43 -2.39
N GLY A 388 -6.66 8.28 -1.09
CA GLY A 388 -7.06 9.27 -0.09
C GLY A 388 -7.75 8.67 1.14
N GLY A 389 -8.91 9.21 1.47
CA GLY A 389 -9.61 8.89 2.73
C GLY A 389 -10.39 7.58 2.69
N GLY A 390 -10.36 6.86 3.81
CA GLY A 390 -11.36 5.83 4.12
C GLY A 390 -12.69 6.46 4.55
N SER A 391 -13.69 5.62 4.77
CA SER A 391 -15.00 5.99 5.26
C SER A 391 -14.94 6.28 6.77
N THR A 392 -15.94 7.00 7.25
CA THR A 392 -16.16 7.23 8.68
C THR A 392 -17.57 6.75 9.00
N THR A 393 -17.66 5.68 9.78
CA THR A 393 -18.91 4.99 10.08
C THR A 393 -19.54 5.47 11.37
N ASP A 394 -18.73 5.91 12.34
CA ASP A 394 -19.20 6.51 13.58
C ASP A 394 -19.24 8.04 13.49
N SER A 395 -20.41 8.61 13.78
CA SER A 395 -20.63 10.07 13.83
C SER A 395 -19.81 10.79 14.92
N GLU A 396 -19.25 10.06 15.89
CA GLU A 396 -18.34 10.61 16.89
C GLU A 396 -16.92 10.85 16.33
N TYR A 397 -16.57 10.20 15.22
CA TYR A 397 -15.26 10.35 14.59
C TYR A 397 -15.25 11.49 13.58
N THR A 398 -14.13 12.22 13.56
CA THR A 398 -13.91 13.27 12.56
C THR A 398 -13.20 12.66 11.35
N PRO A 399 -13.76 12.76 10.14
CA PRO A 399 -13.13 12.23 8.94
C PRO A 399 -11.73 12.81 8.76
N VAL A 400 -10.76 11.94 8.49
CA VAL A 400 -9.40 12.34 8.13
C VAL A 400 -9.33 12.60 6.63
N THR A 401 -8.78 13.75 6.27
CA THR A 401 -8.63 14.21 4.88
C THR A 401 -7.13 14.21 4.50
N PRO A 402 -6.61 13.14 3.87
CA PRO A 402 -5.21 13.10 3.49
C PRO A 402 -4.81 14.26 2.58
N GLN A 403 -3.59 14.76 2.76
CA GLN A 403 -3.02 15.73 1.82
C GLN A 403 -2.44 14.97 0.63
N ILE A 404 -3.11 15.03 -0.52
CA ILE A 404 -2.68 14.34 -1.73
C ILE A 404 -1.89 15.29 -2.62
N THR A 405 -0.68 14.90 -2.97
CA THR A 405 0.24 15.67 -3.83
C THR A 405 0.66 14.79 -5.01
N LEU A 406 0.32 15.23 -6.21
CA LEU A 406 0.77 14.62 -7.46
C LEU A 406 1.74 15.58 -8.14
N GLU A 407 2.90 15.08 -8.58
CA GLU A 407 3.95 15.92 -9.16
C GLU A 407 4.64 15.27 -10.36
N GLY A 408 4.96 16.09 -11.36
CA GLY A 408 5.70 15.66 -12.55
C GLY A 408 4.88 14.73 -13.45
N LYS A 409 5.55 13.69 -13.99
CA LYS A 409 4.95 12.71 -14.90
C LYS A 409 4.46 11.50 -14.11
N VAL A 410 3.14 11.33 -13.98
CA VAL A 410 2.53 10.20 -13.26
C VAL A 410 1.42 9.57 -14.09
N THR A 411 1.20 8.26 -13.97
CA THR A 411 0.05 7.58 -14.57
C THR A 411 -0.81 7.02 -13.46
N ILE A 412 -2.01 7.56 -13.30
CA ILE A 412 -2.93 7.18 -12.22
C ILE A 412 -4.22 6.63 -12.81
N VAL A 413 -4.65 5.48 -12.32
CA VAL A 413 -6.00 4.96 -12.48
C VAL A 413 -6.57 4.77 -11.08
N ALA A 414 -7.62 5.52 -10.75
CA ALA A 414 -8.23 5.45 -9.43
C ALA A 414 -9.72 5.13 -9.55
N LYS A 415 -10.20 4.18 -8.75
CA LYS A 415 -11.61 3.83 -8.65
C LYS A 415 -12.12 4.09 -7.24
N ALA A 416 -13.22 4.83 -7.13
CA ALA A 416 -13.88 5.10 -5.86
C ALA A 416 -14.71 3.91 -5.37
N GLY A 417 -14.83 3.80 -4.05
CA GLY A 417 -15.95 3.15 -3.38
C GLY A 417 -17.23 3.98 -3.44
N GLU A 418 -18.34 3.38 -3.04
CA GLU A 418 -19.64 4.06 -3.08
C GLU A 418 -19.65 5.33 -2.23
N SER A 419 -20.21 6.43 -2.75
CA SER A 419 -20.29 7.72 -2.05
C SER A 419 -18.92 8.30 -1.60
N ASN A 420 -17.83 7.95 -2.28
CA ASN A 420 -16.50 8.49 -2.04
C ASN A 420 -15.84 8.96 -3.35
N ALA A 421 -14.67 9.60 -3.26
CA ALA A 421 -13.91 10.10 -4.41
C ALA A 421 -12.94 9.05 -4.97
N ALA A 422 -12.63 9.14 -6.26
CA ALA A 422 -11.55 8.36 -6.85
C ALA A 422 -10.19 8.82 -6.30
N ILE A 423 -9.95 10.14 -6.27
CA ILE A 423 -8.78 10.74 -5.62
C ILE A 423 -9.25 11.90 -4.73
N GLY A 424 -9.25 11.70 -3.43
CA GLY A 424 -9.77 12.65 -2.44
C GLY A 424 -10.40 11.94 -1.24
N ASP A 425 -11.55 12.43 -0.81
CA ASP A 425 -12.32 11.86 0.30
C ASP A 425 -13.82 12.11 0.11
N MET A 426 -14.63 11.82 1.14
CA MET A 426 -16.09 11.99 1.12
C MET A 426 -16.56 13.44 0.89
N ASN A 427 -15.68 14.44 1.02
CA ASN A 427 -15.99 15.84 0.68
C ASN A 427 -15.84 16.14 -0.82
N GLY A 428 -15.24 15.23 -1.59
CA GLY A 428 -15.20 15.27 -3.04
C GLY A 428 -13.82 15.06 -3.66
N GLU A 429 -13.80 15.12 -4.99
CA GLU A 429 -12.60 14.93 -5.80
C GLU A 429 -11.60 16.07 -5.62
N GLN A 430 -10.33 15.71 -5.44
CA GLN A 430 -9.23 16.65 -5.49
C GLN A 430 -8.84 16.99 -6.93
N VAL A 431 -8.73 18.28 -7.21
CA VAL A 431 -8.40 18.83 -8.53
C VAL A 431 -6.90 19.04 -8.67
N PHE A 432 -6.31 18.53 -9.75
CA PHE A 432 -4.91 18.73 -10.10
C PHE A 432 -4.78 19.52 -11.41
N THR A 433 -3.71 20.30 -11.56
CA THR A 433 -3.40 21.05 -12.79
C THR A 433 -1.90 21.01 -13.06
N GLY A 434 -1.50 21.08 -14.33
CA GLY A 434 -0.08 21.21 -14.71
C GLY A 434 0.77 19.95 -14.54
N LEU A 435 0.16 18.76 -14.64
CA LEU A 435 0.85 17.47 -14.60
C LEU A 435 1.22 16.99 -16.02
N ASP A 436 2.37 16.35 -16.17
CA ASP A 436 2.90 15.85 -17.47
C ASP A 436 2.40 14.41 -17.80
N GLY A 437 1.48 13.89 -17.01
CA GLY A 437 1.09 12.48 -16.97
C GLY A 437 -0.31 12.15 -17.49
N SER A 438 -0.97 11.19 -16.86
CA SER A 438 -2.39 10.91 -17.05
C SER A 438 -3.07 10.57 -15.73
N ILE A 439 -4.31 11.01 -15.55
CA ILE A 439 -5.19 10.61 -14.46
C ILE A 439 -6.48 10.10 -15.10
N THR A 440 -6.90 8.89 -14.74
CA THR A 440 -8.20 8.32 -15.07
C THR A 440 -8.94 8.01 -13.78
N ARG A 441 -10.19 8.44 -13.68
CA ARG A 441 -11.03 8.25 -12.50
C ARG A 441 -12.25 7.42 -12.83
N TYR A 442 -12.64 6.57 -11.89
CA TYR A 442 -13.88 5.80 -11.97
C TYR A 442 -14.69 5.97 -10.70
N ASP A 443 -16.02 6.07 -10.84
CA ASP A 443 -16.92 5.89 -9.70
C ASP A 443 -17.03 4.41 -9.28
N SER A 444 -17.84 4.13 -8.26
CA SER A 444 -18.04 2.77 -7.74
C SER A 444 -18.64 1.79 -8.76
N GLU A 445 -19.48 2.29 -9.67
CA GLU A 445 -20.09 1.52 -10.76
C GLU A 445 -19.09 1.25 -11.91
N GLY A 446 -17.98 1.99 -11.95
CA GLY A 446 -16.95 1.89 -12.99
C GLY A 446 -17.17 2.85 -14.15
N ASN A 447 -18.02 3.86 -14.00
CA ASN A 447 -18.17 4.92 -15.01
C ASN A 447 -16.97 5.87 -14.93
N ASP A 448 -16.49 6.34 -16.09
CA ASP A 448 -15.39 7.32 -16.17
C ASP A 448 -15.84 8.68 -15.62
N THR A 449 -15.19 9.12 -14.56
CA THR A 449 -15.42 10.40 -13.86
C THR A 449 -14.22 11.33 -13.92
N THR A 450 -13.31 11.09 -14.87
CA THR A 450 -12.11 11.91 -15.05
C THR A 450 -12.47 13.39 -15.18
N LEU A 451 -11.71 14.28 -14.53
CA LEU A 451 -12.03 15.70 -14.51
C LEU A 451 -11.47 16.41 -15.75
N PRO A 452 -12.10 17.48 -16.26
CA PRO A 452 -11.57 18.24 -17.40
C PRO A 452 -10.17 18.85 -17.17
N THR A 453 -9.77 18.99 -15.92
CA THR A 453 -8.44 19.48 -15.51
C THR A 453 -7.40 18.37 -15.43
N ASP A 454 -7.83 17.11 -15.40
CA ASP A 454 -6.92 15.98 -15.30
C ASP A 454 -6.11 15.84 -16.60
N PRO A 455 -4.81 15.55 -16.50
CA PRO A 455 -4.00 15.30 -17.68
C PRO A 455 -4.49 14.02 -18.37
N GLY A 456 -4.57 14.04 -19.69
CA GLY A 456 -5.09 12.91 -20.47
C GLY A 456 -6.62 12.81 -20.52
N TYR A 457 -7.37 13.80 -20.02
CA TYR A 457 -8.84 13.86 -20.16
C TYR A 457 -9.25 13.56 -21.62
N PRO A 458 -10.13 12.57 -21.86
CA PRO A 458 -10.43 12.10 -23.21
C PRO A 458 -10.97 13.23 -24.08
N VAL A 459 -10.20 13.57 -25.12
CA VAL A 459 -10.67 14.41 -26.23
C VAL A 459 -11.58 13.52 -27.09
N PRO A 460 -12.85 13.88 -27.33
CA PRO A 460 -13.73 13.09 -28.19
C PRO A 460 -13.05 12.80 -29.53
N ALA A 461 -13.05 11.53 -29.94
CA ALA A 461 -12.40 11.09 -31.16
C ALA A 461 -12.94 11.86 -32.37
N ASP A 462 -12.04 12.57 -33.05
CA ASP A 462 -12.30 13.29 -34.29
C ASP A 462 -12.58 12.25 -35.39
N THR A 463 -13.84 11.93 -35.65
CA THR A 463 -14.23 11.09 -36.80
C THR A 463 -14.12 11.91 -38.08
N SER A 464 -12.91 12.02 -38.61
CA SER A 464 -12.69 12.61 -39.94
C SER A 464 -12.49 11.53 -41.00
N SER A 465 -13.46 11.43 -41.91
CA SER A 465 -13.33 10.96 -43.30
C SER A 465 -14.68 11.23 -43.99
N SER A 466 -14.81 11.88 -45.13
CA SER A 466 -13.88 12.55 -46.04
C SER A 466 -14.73 13.44 -46.96
N GLY A 467 -14.28 14.66 -47.28
CA GLY A 467 -15.03 15.53 -48.20
C GLY A 467 -14.58 16.98 -48.14
N GLY A 468 -13.54 17.29 -48.91
CA GLY A 468 -12.82 18.56 -49.00
C GLY A 468 -13.62 19.87 -48.93
N GLY A 469 -12.94 20.89 -48.40
CA GLY A 469 -13.14 22.28 -48.79
C GLY A 469 -13.20 23.28 -47.64
N SER A 470 -12.02 23.76 -47.22
CA SER A 470 -11.72 25.08 -46.66
C SER A 470 -12.59 25.67 -45.52
N ALA A 471 -11.85 26.06 -44.46
CA ALA A 471 -12.12 27.08 -43.44
C ALA A 471 -12.61 26.59 -42.05
N GLY A 472 -11.62 26.38 -41.17
CA GLY A 472 -11.56 26.73 -39.74
C GLY A 472 -12.76 26.49 -38.81
N ALA A 473 -12.58 25.61 -37.82
CA ALA A 473 -13.34 25.62 -36.58
C ALA A 473 -12.38 25.63 -35.38
N SER A 474 -12.19 26.82 -34.82
CA SER A 474 -11.52 27.09 -33.55
C SER A 474 -12.38 26.65 -32.38
N VAL A 475 -11.77 26.19 -31.28
CA VAL A 475 -12.37 26.38 -29.94
C VAL A 475 -12.50 27.88 -29.77
N GLN A 476 -13.71 28.40 -29.98
CA GLN A 476 -14.01 29.77 -29.64
C GLN A 476 -14.67 29.73 -28.27
N GLU A 477 -14.16 30.57 -27.37
CA GLU A 477 -14.89 31.11 -26.23
C GLU A 477 -16.16 31.79 -26.80
N SER A 478 -17.17 30.98 -27.12
CA SER A 478 -18.32 31.40 -27.92
C SER A 478 -19.40 31.90 -26.98
N VAL A 479 -19.36 33.21 -26.76
CA VAL A 479 -20.55 34.01 -26.47
C VAL A 479 -21.51 33.80 -27.63
N PHE A 480 -22.66 33.16 -27.41
CA PHE A 480 -23.71 33.14 -28.43
C PHE A 480 -24.05 34.60 -28.76
N PRO A 481 -23.85 35.07 -30.01
CA PRO A 481 -24.11 36.46 -30.35
C PRO A 481 -25.60 36.74 -30.12
N GLY A 482 -25.90 37.59 -29.14
CA GLY A 482 -27.26 37.97 -28.76
C GLY A 482 -27.84 37.29 -27.51
N LEU A 483 -27.17 36.29 -26.92
CA LEU A 483 -27.46 35.84 -25.55
C LEU A 483 -26.60 36.64 -24.56
N ILE A 484 -27.27 37.38 -23.68
CA ILE A 484 -26.62 38.23 -22.67
C ILE A 484 -26.93 37.64 -21.30
N VAL A 485 -25.90 37.46 -20.48
CA VAL A 485 -26.06 37.13 -19.06
C VAL A 485 -25.61 38.32 -18.24
N THR A 486 -26.44 38.75 -17.28
CA THR A 486 -26.12 39.84 -16.36
C THR A 486 -26.12 39.38 -14.91
N ASP A 487 -25.34 40.06 -14.06
CA ASP A 487 -25.41 39.90 -12.61
C ASP A 487 -26.60 40.66 -11.99
N LYS A 488 -26.66 40.68 -10.65
CA LYS A 488 -27.72 41.37 -9.89
C LYS A 488 -27.77 42.89 -10.11
N ASP A 489 -26.67 43.49 -10.55
CA ASP A 489 -26.54 44.93 -10.78
C ASP A 489 -26.75 45.29 -12.27
N GLY A 490 -27.10 44.29 -13.08
CA GLY A 490 -27.31 44.45 -14.52
C GLY A 490 -26.02 44.49 -15.34
N GLN A 491 -24.86 44.19 -14.74
CA GLN A 491 -23.60 44.14 -15.48
C GLN A 491 -23.46 42.83 -16.24
N ARG A 492 -22.99 42.89 -17.48
CA ARG A 492 -22.76 41.69 -18.30
C ARG A 492 -21.64 40.84 -17.69
N ILE A 493 -21.89 39.55 -17.57
CA ILE A 493 -20.94 38.57 -17.02
C ILE A 493 -20.73 37.42 -18.00
N SER A 494 -19.58 36.76 -17.90
CA SER A 494 -19.27 35.58 -18.70
C SER A 494 -20.08 34.36 -18.24
N TYR A 495 -20.38 33.49 -19.20
CA TYR A 495 -21.03 32.20 -18.99
C TYR A 495 -20.34 31.17 -19.88
N THR A 496 -20.39 29.90 -19.49
CA THR A 496 -20.02 28.79 -20.39
C THR A 496 -21.27 28.27 -21.07
N SER A 497 -21.18 27.92 -22.34
CA SER A 497 -22.28 27.32 -23.10
C SER A 497 -21.89 25.95 -23.64
N ILE A 498 -22.81 24.99 -23.57
CA ILE A 498 -22.65 23.63 -24.05
C ILE A 498 -23.86 23.31 -24.92
N ARG A 499 -23.63 22.86 -26.15
CA ARG A 499 -24.69 22.47 -27.09
C ARG A 499 -24.63 20.96 -27.30
N GLY A 500 -25.75 20.25 -27.10
CA GLY A 500 -25.86 18.82 -27.35
C GLY A 500 -27.30 18.30 -27.20
N ASN A 501 -27.67 17.26 -27.94
CA ASN A 501 -29.02 16.64 -27.92
C ASN A 501 -30.18 17.65 -28.04
N ASN A 502 -30.05 18.62 -28.97
CA ASN A 502 -31.00 19.74 -29.16
C ASN A 502 -31.18 20.65 -27.93
N VAL A 503 -30.29 20.58 -26.94
CA VAL A 503 -30.27 21.42 -25.75
C VAL A 503 -29.06 22.38 -25.80
N LEU A 504 -29.29 23.64 -25.44
CA LEU A 504 -28.26 24.63 -25.15
C LEU A 504 -28.20 24.89 -23.64
N SER A 505 -27.13 24.45 -22.99
CA SER A 505 -26.90 24.61 -21.55
C SER A 505 -25.95 25.76 -21.28
N LEU A 506 -26.37 26.72 -20.46
CA LEU A 506 -25.66 27.93 -20.09
C LEU A 506 -25.35 27.88 -18.59
N ARG A 507 -24.07 27.91 -18.21
CA ARG A 507 -23.64 27.82 -16.80
C ARG A 507 -22.93 29.09 -16.35
N VAL A 508 -23.28 29.53 -15.13
CA VAL A 508 -22.76 30.75 -14.52
C VAL A 508 -22.31 30.47 -13.09
N GLY A 509 -21.05 30.79 -12.79
CA GLY A 509 -20.45 30.65 -11.44
C GLY A 509 -20.92 31.72 -10.43
N ARG A 510 -22.22 32.05 -10.41
CA ARG A 510 -22.81 33.05 -9.50
C ARG A 510 -24.08 32.49 -8.86
N PHE A 511 -24.43 32.99 -7.67
CA PHE A 511 -25.69 32.63 -6.98
C PHE A 511 -26.93 33.33 -7.56
N THR A 512 -26.74 34.48 -8.22
CA THR A 512 -27.81 35.29 -8.83
C THR A 512 -27.33 35.77 -10.20
N ALA A 513 -28.12 35.51 -11.24
CA ALA A 513 -27.84 35.93 -12.61
C ALA A 513 -29.13 35.96 -13.44
N SER A 514 -29.15 36.74 -14.51
CA SER A 514 -30.25 36.82 -15.47
C SER A 514 -29.77 36.51 -16.88
N LEU A 515 -30.43 35.57 -17.55
CA LEU A 515 -30.27 35.29 -18.97
C LEU A 515 -31.28 36.13 -19.77
N HIS A 516 -30.79 36.84 -20.77
CA HIS A 516 -31.58 37.65 -21.70
C HIS A 516 -31.45 37.07 -23.11
N ALA A 517 -32.60 36.83 -23.74
CA ALA A 517 -32.71 36.27 -25.08
C ALA A 517 -33.82 36.98 -25.87
N SER A 518 -33.46 37.64 -26.98
CA SER A 518 -34.46 38.18 -27.91
C SER A 518 -35.13 37.08 -28.72
N LEU A 519 -36.37 37.30 -29.18
CA LEU A 519 -37.05 36.31 -30.03
C LEU A 519 -36.32 36.04 -31.35
N SER A 520 -35.59 37.02 -31.90
CA SER A 520 -34.73 36.80 -33.08
C SER A 520 -33.65 35.75 -32.83
N ILE A 521 -33.05 35.74 -31.64
CA ILE A 521 -32.04 34.76 -31.23
C ILE A 521 -32.68 33.40 -30.95
N LEU A 522 -33.86 33.36 -30.32
CA LEU A 522 -34.59 32.11 -30.12
C LEU A 522 -34.97 31.46 -31.47
N ARG A 523 -35.38 32.23 -32.48
CA ARG A 523 -35.63 31.72 -33.85
C ARG A 523 -34.37 31.17 -34.50
N GLN A 524 -33.23 31.83 -34.28
CA GLN A 524 -31.94 31.35 -34.77
C GLN A 524 -31.54 30.04 -34.09
N LEU A 525 -31.66 29.96 -32.75
CA LEU A 525 -31.37 28.75 -31.99
C LEU A 525 -32.22 27.57 -32.48
N ARG A 526 -33.51 27.79 -32.72
CA ARG A 526 -34.40 26.77 -33.31
C ARG A 526 -33.97 26.35 -34.71
N ALA A 527 -33.61 27.30 -35.58
CA ALA A 527 -33.12 27.00 -36.92
C ALA A 527 -31.79 26.21 -36.91
N GLU A 528 -31.00 26.38 -35.85
CA GLU A 528 -29.78 25.63 -35.59
C GLU A 528 -30.00 24.30 -34.84
N GLY A 529 -31.26 23.87 -34.68
CA GLY A 529 -31.62 22.58 -34.09
C GLY A 529 -31.64 22.56 -32.56
N ILE A 530 -31.80 23.71 -31.90
CA ILE A 530 -31.95 23.81 -30.45
C ILE A 530 -33.42 23.97 -30.09
N ASP A 531 -33.94 22.96 -29.39
CA ASP A 531 -35.32 22.88 -28.94
C ASP A 531 -35.47 23.40 -27.50
N THR A 532 -34.39 23.34 -26.72
CA THR A 532 -34.42 23.61 -25.28
C THR A 532 -33.20 24.43 -24.82
N ILE A 533 -33.41 25.36 -23.89
CA ILE A 533 -32.34 26.11 -23.22
C ILE A 533 -32.34 25.76 -21.73
N THR A 534 -31.20 25.35 -21.20
CA THR A 534 -30.99 25.16 -19.77
C THR A 534 -30.11 26.29 -19.24
N PHE A 535 -30.58 27.05 -18.26
CA PHE A 535 -29.78 28.08 -17.58
C PHE A 535 -29.51 27.64 -16.15
N GLN A 536 -28.24 27.64 -15.74
CA GLN A 536 -27.81 27.12 -14.45
C GLN A 536 -26.87 28.09 -13.73
N THR A 537 -27.27 28.44 -12.51
CA THR A 537 -26.46 29.12 -11.48
C THR A 537 -26.03 28.10 -10.42
N ILE A 538 -25.19 28.49 -9.45
CA ILE A 538 -24.64 27.57 -8.43
C ILE A 538 -25.73 26.77 -7.71
N LEU A 539 -26.90 27.37 -7.46
CA LEU A 539 -27.98 26.80 -6.63
C LEU A 539 -29.32 26.62 -7.36
N CYS A 540 -29.40 26.92 -8.66
CA CYS A 540 -30.66 26.86 -9.40
C CYS A 540 -30.43 26.49 -10.87
N SER A 541 -31.27 25.62 -11.41
CA SER A 541 -31.27 25.22 -12.81
C SER A 541 -32.69 25.30 -13.34
N THR A 542 -32.89 26.02 -14.45
CA THR A 542 -34.19 26.14 -15.11
C THR A 542 -34.04 25.77 -16.58
N THR A 543 -34.97 24.95 -17.07
CA THR A 543 -35.00 24.47 -18.46
C THR A 543 -36.25 25.03 -19.14
N LEU A 544 -36.09 25.62 -20.32
CA LEU A 544 -37.16 26.29 -21.07
C LEU A 544 -37.18 25.79 -22.52
N SER A 545 -38.37 25.53 -23.06
CA SER A 545 -38.53 25.23 -24.48
C SER A 545 -38.40 26.50 -25.32
N VAL A 546 -37.63 26.41 -26.41
CA VAL A 546 -37.46 27.51 -27.37
C VAL A 546 -38.79 27.87 -28.05
N ASP A 547 -39.61 26.86 -28.39
CA ASP A 547 -40.91 27.11 -29.03
C ASP A 547 -41.93 27.75 -28.09
N GLU A 548 -41.92 27.38 -26.81
CA GLU A 548 -42.78 28.01 -25.80
C GLU A 548 -42.39 29.48 -25.61
N LEU A 549 -41.10 29.80 -25.52
CA LEU A 549 -40.62 31.18 -25.41
C LEU A 549 -40.98 32.02 -26.65
N LEU A 550 -40.92 31.43 -27.84
CA LEU A 550 -41.33 32.09 -29.08
C LEU A 550 -42.85 32.35 -29.16
N ALA A 551 -43.67 31.51 -28.50
CA ALA A 551 -45.12 31.65 -28.48
C ALA A 551 -45.63 32.72 -27.48
N MET A 552 -44.76 33.17 -26.56
CA MET A 552 -45.13 34.08 -25.47
C MET A 552 -44.96 35.58 -25.79
N GLY A 553 -44.30 35.96 -26.88
CA GLY A 553 -43.92 37.36 -27.16
C GLY A 553 -44.26 37.86 -28.58
N GLY A 554 -44.34 39.19 -28.74
CA GLY A 554 -44.44 39.87 -30.06
C GLY A 554 -43.09 39.94 -30.79
N GLU A 555 -43.06 40.44 -32.03
CA GLU A 555 -41.84 40.40 -32.89
C GLU A 555 -40.58 41.03 -32.26
N ASP A 556 -40.73 41.97 -31.33
CA ASP A 556 -39.64 42.70 -30.67
C ASP A 556 -39.44 42.34 -29.17
N ALA A 557 -40.11 41.30 -28.67
CA ALA A 557 -40.06 40.97 -27.25
C ALA A 557 -38.71 40.32 -26.81
N GLU A 558 -38.40 40.45 -25.53
CA GLU A 558 -37.23 39.85 -24.88
C GLU A 558 -37.66 38.90 -23.75
N ALA A 559 -37.08 37.70 -23.76
CA ALA A 559 -37.24 36.73 -22.68
C ALA A 559 -36.10 36.90 -21.67
N VAL A 560 -36.45 37.19 -20.42
CA VAL A 560 -35.50 37.34 -19.31
C VAL A 560 -35.78 36.32 -18.23
N LEU A 561 -34.88 35.35 -18.09
CA LEU A 561 -34.90 34.35 -17.02
C LEU A 561 -33.93 34.76 -15.91
N THR A 562 -34.45 35.01 -14.71
CA THR A 562 -33.65 35.42 -13.55
C THR A 562 -33.63 34.34 -12.48
N HIS A 563 -32.43 33.97 -12.03
CA HIS A 563 -32.21 33.15 -10.84
C HIS A 563 -31.79 34.03 -9.67
N ARG A 564 -32.41 33.83 -8.50
CA ARG A 564 -32.01 34.44 -7.22
C ARG A 564 -31.92 33.35 -6.17
N LEU A 565 -30.69 32.95 -5.81
CA LEU A 565 -30.44 31.79 -4.95
C LEU A 565 -31.09 30.53 -5.57
N THR A 566 -32.11 29.98 -4.93
CA THR A 566 -32.85 28.79 -5.38
C THR A 566 -34.12 29.12 -6.17
N ALA A 567 -34.53 30.39 -6.24
CA ALA A 567 -35.75 30.82 -6.93
C ALA A 567 -35.49 31.23 -8.38
N SER A 568 -36.42 30.91 -9.29
CA SER A 568 -36.39 31.35 -10.69
C SER A 568 -37.64 32.15 -11.07
N SER A 569 -37.49 33.12 -11.98
CA SER A 569 -38.58 33.91 -12.53
C SER A 569 -38.33 34.22 -14.00
N LEU A 570 -39.33 33.97 -14.86
CA LEU A 570 -39.29 34.28 -16.29
C LEU A 570 -40.23 35.44 -16.60
N THR A 571 -39.72 36.44 -17.31
CA THR A 571 -40.52 37.53 -17.89
C THR A 571 -40.32 37.54 -19.40
N VAL A 572 -41.42 37.68 -20.15
CA VAL A 572 -41.38 37.91 -21.61
C VAL A 572 -42.12 39.21 -21.86
N GLY A 573 -41.45 40.22 -22.41
CA GLY A 573 -41.97 41.59 -22.52
C GLY A 573 -41.57 42.29 -23.80
#